data_AF-A0A973F9Y5-F1
#
_entry.id   AF-A0A973F9Y5-F1
#
_cell.length_a   1.000
_cell.length_b   1.000
_cell.length_c   1.000
_cell.angle_alpha   90.00
_cell.angle_beta   90.00
_cell.angle_gamma   90.00
#
_symmetry.space_group_name_H-M   'P 1'
#
loop_
_entity.id
_entity.type
_entity.pdbx_description
1 polymer ?
#
loop_
_entity_poly.entity_id
_entity_poly.type
_entity_poly.pdbx_seq_one_letter_code
_entity_poly.pdbx_strand_id
1 'polypeptide(L)'
;MATFKSPRLKIVEKRNWSNRHPDAGYTKHVRLIDSDIVHTWVESEQDIVMDFMDVELLKLVLEECGLMDKPFNIIFDLNNVSDISYRYKKSITDLLFNWEPYLGCICFFQVSSSMKLILASFTSVAPEKFCIVQAETYKDALQKIQAYKTEGICRDNPDTSNAFDNSDVRQQFISAIAKISWLNMLDVPISIPPSDSIYFHFFRSLESLRRDLWEKETEREKETAQLRQECENRITQMTIKMNAQTEVNKKASQQLKMEIDELKTRVATQDM
;
A
#
# COMPACT_ATOMS: atom_id res chain seq x y z
N MET A 1 34.39 -24.08 15.86
CA MET A 1 33.73 -23.88 14.56
C MET A 1 32.73 -25.00 14.34
N ALA A 2 31.44 -24.75 14.62
CA ALA A 2 30.39 -25.72 14.37
C ALA A 2 30.02 -25.67 12.88
N THR A 3 30.28 -26.78 12.18
CA THR A 3 29.87 -26.98 10.78
C THR A 3 28.35 -27.12 10.74
N PHE A 4 27.67 -26.06 10.29
CA PHE A 4 26.26 -26.10 9.93
C PHE A 4 26.08 -27.10 8.78
N LYS A 5 25.70 -28.35 9.11
CA LYS A 5 25.14 -29.28 8.11
C LYS A 5 23.82 -28.67 7.67
N SER A 6 23.74 -28.14 6.46
CA SER A 6 22.48 -27.64 5.92
C SER A 6 21.43 -28.75 6.02
N PRO A 7 20.36 -28.59 6.81
CA PRO A 7 19.22 -29.48 6.69
C PRO A 7 18.71 -29.40 5.24
N ARG A 8 18.27 -30.53 4.68
CA ARG A 8 17.60 -30.54 3.37
C ARG A 8 16.31 -29.73 3.53
N LEU A 9 16.35 -28.45 3.20
CA LEU A 9 15.19 -27.56 3.25
C LEU A 9 14.14 -28.07 2.28
N LYS A 10 12.90 -28.21 2.75
CA LYS A 10 11.81 -28.68 1.90
C LYS A 10 11.31 -27.51 1.07
N ILE A 11 11.46 -27.57 -0.25
CA ILE A 11 10.93 -26.52 -1.14
C ILE A 11 9.63 -27.03 -1.76
N VAL A 12 8.57 -26.22 -1.64
CA VAL A 12 7.29 -26.43 -2.31
C VAL A 12 7.09 -25.30 -3.30
N GLU A 13 6.84 -25.66 -4.54
CA GLU A 13 6.58 -24.75 -5.66
C GLU A 13 5.36 -25.26 -6.43
N LYS A 14 4.50 -24.35 -6.88
CA LYS A 14 3.37 -24.68 -7.76
C LYS A 14 3.37 -23.74 -8.95
N ARG A 15 2.88 -24.23 -10.10
CA ARG A 15 2.85 -23.47 -11.36
C ARG A 15 2.00 -22.20 -11.29
N ASN A 16 0.99 -22.17 -10.43
CA ASN A 16 0.13 -21.01 -10.22
C ASN A 16 0.68 -20.01 -9.20
N TRP A 17 1.85 -20.28 -8.59
CA TRP A 17 2.50 -19.37 -7.64
C TRP A 17 3.43 -18.38 -8.34
N SER A 18 2.90 -17.78 -9.40
CA SER A 18 3.58 -16.74 -10.16
C SER A 18 2.55 -15.77 -10.73
N ASN A 19 2.89 -14.49 -10.77
CA ASN A 19 2.07 -13.48 -11.43
C ASN A 19 2.90 -12.71 -12.46
N ARG A 20 2.38 -12.57 -13.68
CA ARG A 20 3.07 -11.91 -14.78
C ARG A 20 2.60 -10.47 -14.89
N HIS A 21 3.55 -9.54 -14.94
CA HIS A 21 3.32 -8.11 -15.08
C HIS A 21 3.86 -7.63 -16.44
N PRO A 22 3.10 -7.82 -17.54
CA PRO A 22 3.60 -7.55 -18.89
C PRO A 22 3.98 -6.07 -19.07
N ASP A 23 3.19 -5.16 -18.53
CA ASP A 23 3.44 -3.71 -18.64
C ASP A 23 4.67 -3.26 -17.84
N ALA A 24 5.06 -4.02 -16.81
CA ALA A 24 6.24 -3.74 -16.00
C ALA A 24 7.46 -4.60 -16.38
N GLY A 25 7.31 -5.53 -17.34
CA GLY A 25 8.42 -6.30 -17.89
C GLY A 25 8.97 -7.40 -16.99
N TYR A 26 8.20 -7.92 -16.04
CA TYR A 26 8.67 -8.96 -15.12
C TYR A 26 7.60 -10.00 -14.73
N THR A 27 8.06 -11.14 -14.21
CA THR A 27 7.20 -12.14 -13.57
C THR A 27 7.62 -12.29 -12.12
N LYS A 28 6.67 -12.12 -11.19
CA LYS A 28 6.93 -12.38 -9.78
C LYS A 28 6.63 -13.84 -9.48
N HIS A 29 7.54 -14.48 -8.77
CA HIS A 29 7.43 -15.88 -8.35
C HIS A 29 7.39 -15.99 -6.84
N VAL A 30 6.70 -17.02 -6.36
CA VAL A 30 6.59 -17.32 -4.94
C VAL A 30 6.77 -18.82 -4.73
N ARG A 31 7.51 -19.15 -3.66
CA ARG A 31 7.64 -20.53 -3.19
C ARG A 31 7.60 -20.61 -1.68
N LEU A 32 7.31 -21.79 -1.16
CA LEU A 32 7.40 -22.07 0.27
C LEU A 32 8.67 -22.87 0.55
N ILE A 33 9.44 -22.41 1.53
CA ILE A 33 10.61 -23.10 2.08
C ILE A 33 10.23 -23.61 3.47
N ASP A 34 10.58 -24.87 3.71
CA ASP A 34 10.16 -25.71 4.82
C ASP A 34 8.64 -25.77 4.98
N SER A 35 8.11 -24.98 5.90
CA SER A 35 6.68 -24.95 6.22
C SER A 35 6.13 -23.55 6.43
N ASP A 36 6.97 -22.53 6.56
CA ASP A 36 6.59 -21.21 7.06
C ASP A 36 7.42 -20.05 6.49
N ILE A 37 8.31 -20.32 5.52
CA ILE A 37 9.13 -19.27 4.89
C ILE A 37 8.67 -19.08 3.46
N VAL A 38 7.99 -17.98 3.19
CA VAL A 38 7.60 -17.57 1.83
C VAL A 38 8.79 -16.88 1.17
N HIS A 39 9.31 -17.43 0.08
CA HIS A 39 10.37 -16.82 -0.70
C HIS A 39 9.80 -16.23 -1.98
N THR A 40 10.02 -14.94 -2.20
CA THR A 40 9.55 -14.22 -3.37
C THR A 40 10.72 -13.64 -4.13
N TRP A 41 10.70 -13.78 -5.45
CA TRP A 41 11.70 -13.19 -6.34
C TRP A 41 11.05 -12.71 -7.64
N VAL A 42 11.79 -11.91 -8.39
CA VAL A 42 11.36 -11.41 -9.69
C VAL A 42 12.25 -12.01 -10.77
N GLU A 43 11.63 -12.51 -11.83
CA GLU A 43 12.29 -12.90 -13.07
C GLU A 43 12.10 -11.79 -14.11
N SER A 44 13.22 -11.24 -14.58
CA SER A 44 13.29 -10.19 -15.59
C SER A 44 14.60 -10.31 -16.38
N GLU A 45 14.61 -9.82 -17.61
CA GLU A 45 15.81 -9.80 -18.47
C GLU A 45 16.76 -8.63 -18.13
N GLN A 46 16.25 -7.61 -17.44
CA GLN A 46 16.96 -6.39 -17.06
C GLN A 46 16.55 -5.95 -15.65
N ASP A 47 17.26 -4.96 -15.10
CA ASP A 47 16.85 -4.32 -13.85
C ASP A 47 15.47 -3.65 -14.00
N ILE A 48 14.60 -3.83 -13.01
CA ILE A 48 13.22 -3.36 -13.02
C ILE A 48 12.88 -2.47 -11.84
N VAL A 49 11.85 -1.64 -12.04
CA VAL A 49 11.17 -0.90 -10.99
C VAL A 49 9.91 -1.68 -10.62
N MET A 50 9.80 -2.13 -9.36
CA MET A 50 8.59 -2.81 -8.92
C MET A 50 7.44 -1.80 -8.79
N ASP A 51 6.34 -2.04 -9.51
CA ASP A 51 5.18 -1.13 -9.50
C ASP A 51 3.95 -1.74 -8.80
N PHE A 52 3.85 -3.07 -8.80
CA PHE A 52 2.68 -3.78 -8.30
C PHE A 52 3.04 -4.68 -7.12
N MET A 53 2.27 -4.56 -6.04
CA MET A 53 2.33 -5.48 -4.92
C MET A 53 1.32 -6.62 -5.11
N ASP A 54 1.81 -7.83 -5.31
CA ASP A 54 0.99 -9.03 -5.48
C ASP A 54 0.44 -9.58 -4.15
N VAL A 55 -0.41 -8.80 -3.47
CA VAL A 55 -1.03 -9.21 -2.20
C VAL A 55 -1.90 -10.46 -2.39
N GLU A 56 -2.66 -10.53 -3.47
CA GLU A 56 -3.54 -11.67 -3.76
C GLU A 56 -2.75 -12.94 -4.05
N LEU A 57 -1.58 -12.83 -4.69
CA LEU A 57 -0.68 -13.97 -4.87
C LEU A 57 -0.16 -14.47 -3.51
N LEU A 58 0.21 -13.56 -2.60
CA LEU A 58 0.65 -13.92 -1.27
C LEU A 58 -0.47 -14.62 -0.49
N LYS A 59 -1.69 -14.08 -0.49
CA LYS A 59 -2.86 -14.73 0.15
C LYS A 59 -3.12 -16.12 -0.41
N LEU A 60 -3.13 -16.27 -1.74
CA LEU A 60 -3.30 -17.57 -2.40
C LEU A 60 -2.28 -18.61 -1.90
N VAL A 61 -1.00 -18.23 -1.82
CA VAL A 61 0.06 -19.12 -1.34
C VAL A 61 -0.15 -19.48 0.12
N LEU A 62 -0.53 -18.52 0.97
CA LEU A 62 -0.78 -18.76 2.39
C LEU A 62 -2.00 -19.65 2.62
N GLU A 63 -3.08 -19.45 1.88
CA GLU A 63 -4.29 -20.29 1.90
C GLU A 63 -3.95 -21.74 1.51
N GLU A 64 -3.29 -21.92 0.37
CA GLU A 64 -2.94 -23.23 -0.15
C GLU A 64 -1.93 -23.99 0.72
N CYS A 65 -1.17 -23.28 1.56
CA CYS A 65 -0.21 -23.85 2.51
C CYS A 65 -0.78 -23.99 3.93
N GLY A 66 -2.00 -23.53 4.19
CA GLY A 66 -2.61 -23.54 5.52
C GLY A 66 -1.86 -22.65 6.52
N LEU A 67 -1.42 -21.47 6.06
CA LEU A 67 -0.66 -20.46 6.81
C LEU A 67 -1.46 -19.20 7.16
N MET A 68 -2.71 -19.07 6.72
CA MET A 68 -3.53 -17.86 7.00
C MET A 68 -3.64 -17.55 8.50
N ASP A 69 -3.77 -18.58 9.34
CA ASP A 69 -3.89 -18.46 10.79
C ASP A 69 -2.59 -18.85 11.54
N LYS A 70 -1.45 -18.90 10.84
CA LYS A 70 -0.16 -19.33 11.41
C LYS A 70 0.92 -18.30 11.19
N PRO A 71 1.94 -18.27 12.08
CA PRO A 71 3.11 -17.46 11.86
C PRO A 71 3.85 -17.90 10.59
N PHE A 72 4.21 -16.93 9.75
CA PHE A 72 5.07 -17.13 8.60
C PHE A 72 6.09 -16.00 8.49
N ASN A 73 7.13 -16.25 7.72
CA ASN A 73 8.22 -15.32 7.45
C ASN A 73 8.35 -15.14 5.94
N ILE A 74 8.88 -14.00 5.49
CA ILE A 74 9.07 -13.71 4.07
C ILE A 74 10.55 -13.44 3.80
N ILE A 75 11.06 -14.01 2.72
CA ILE A 75 12.31 -13.62 2.09
C ILE A 75 12.00 -12.94 0.76
N PHE A 76 12.44 -11.69 0.62
CA PHE A 76 12.45 -10.95 -0.63
C PHE A 76 13.84 -11.02 -1.26
N ASP A 77 13.91 -11.70 -2.41
CA ASP A 77 15.03 -11.59 -3.33
C ASP A 77 14.86 -10.31 -4.16
N LEU A 78 15.79 -9.37 -4.01
CA LEU A 78 15.81 -8.11 -4.76
C LEU A 78 16.81 -8.13 -5.91
N ASN A 79 17.27 -9.30 -6.34
CA ASN A 79 18.05 -9.43 -7.57
C ASN A 79 17.26 -8.85 -8.75
N ASN A 80 17.93 -8.04 -9.57
CA ASN A 80 17.36 -7.26 -10.66
C ASN A 80 16.33 -6.18 -10.24
N VAL A 81 16.20 -5.82 -8.96
CA VAL A 81 15.34 -4.72 -8.51
C VAL A 81 16.17 -3.47 -8.26
N SER A 82 15.98 -2.45 -9.11
CA SER A 82 16.71 -1.18 -9.00
C SER A 82 15.98 -0.12 -8.17
N ASP A 83 14.65 -0.11 -8.19
CA ASP A 83 13.79 0.85 -7.48
C ASP A 83 12.37 0.28 -7.26
N ILE A 84 11.53 1.01 -6.52
CA ILE A 84 10.10 0.74 -6.35
C ILE A 84 9.28 2.03 -6.59
N SER A 85 8.14 1.87 -7.24
CA SER A 85 7.28 3.00 -7.58
C SER A 85 6.57 3.58 -6.35
N TYR A 86 5.98 4.78 -6.51
CA TYR A 86 5.09 5.36 -5.50
C TYR A 86 3.89 4.44 -5.19
N ARG A 87 3.31 3.82 -6.22
CA ARG A 87 2.19 2.88 -6.06
C ARG A 87 2.59 1.67 -5.21
N TYR A 88 3.80 1.15 -5.43
CA TYR A 88 4.35 0.06 -4.64
C TYR A 88 4.58 0.48 -3.18
N LYS A 89 5.16 1.66 -2.94
CA LYS A 89 5.36 2.25 -1.59
C LYS A 89 4.05 2.41 -0.81
N LYS A 90 2.98 2.83 -1.49
CA LYS A 90 1.65 2.91 -0.89
C LYS A 90 1.08 1.52 -0.58
N SER A 91 1.21 0.58 -1.53
CA SER A 91 0.67 -0.77 -1.35
C SER A 91 1.37 -1.55 -0.24
N ILE A 92 2.70 -1.40 -0.08
CA ILE A 92 3.44 -2.07 1.00
C ILE A 92 3.12 -1.48 2.36
N THR A 93 2.85 -0.18 2.41
CA THR A 93 2.33 0.49 3.60
C THR A 93 1.00 -0.11 4.00
N ASP A 94 0.04 -0.15 3.06
CA ASP A 94 -1.30 -0.69 3.32
C ASP A 94 -1.22 -2.15 3.79
N LEU A 95 -0.31 -2.94 3.22
CA LEU A 95 0.01 -4.29 3.69
C LEU A 95 0.45 -4.24 5.16
N LEU A 96 1.53 -3.54 5.52
CA LEU A 96 2.04 -3.57 6.88
C LEU A 96 1.02 -3.15 7.97
N PHE A 97 0.22 -2.12 7.69
CA PHE A 97 -0.72 -1.59 8.69
C PHE A 97 -2.04 -2.36 8.74
N ASN A 98 -2.50 -2.96 7.63
CA ASN A 98 -3.80 -3.65 7.55
C ASN A 98 -3.69 -5.18 7.35
N TRP A 99 -2.50 -5.76 7.46
CA TRP A 99 -2.30 -7.20 7.33
C TRP A 99 -2.70 -7.95 8.60
N GLU A 100 -3.61 -8.91 8.43
CA GLU A 100 -4.15 -9.74 9.51
C GLU A 100 -3.34 -11.03 9.77
N PRO A 101 -2.84 -11.77 8.75
CA PRO A 101 -2.03 -12.96 9.00
C PRO A 101 -0.75 -12.65 9.79
N TYR A 102 -0.31 -13.57 10.66
CA TYR A 102 0.85 -13.34 11.51
C TYR A 102 2.15 -13.41 10.69
N LEU A 103 2.65 -12.23 10.31
CA LEU A 103 3.94 -12.08 9.64
C LEU A 103 5.01 -11.75 10.68
N GLY A 104 5.95 -12.67 10.88
CA GLY A 104 7.04 -12.54 11.86
C GLY A 104 8.21 -11.72 11.32
N CYS A 105 9.04 -12.34 10.48
CA CYS A 105 10.24 -11.73 9.91
C CYS A 105 10.16 -11.53 8.39
N ILE A 106 10.59 -10.35 7.96
CA ILE A 106 10.80 -9.97 6.57
C ILE A 106 12.31 -9.81 6.35
N CYS A 107 12.89 -10.69 5.55
CA CYS A 107 14.30 -10.64 5.18
C CYS A 107 14.46 -10.19 3.72
N PHE A 108 15.29 -9.17 3.48
CA PHE A 108 15.66 -8.75 2.12
C PHE A 108 17.09 -9.19 1.82
N PHE A 109 17.36 -9.74 0.64
CA PHE A 109 18.74 -10.03 0.20
C PHE A 109 18.98 -9.57 -1.24
N GLN A 110 20.26 -9.51 -1.64
CA GLN A 110 20.68 -8.93 -2.93
C GLN A 110 20.20 -7.48 -3.14
N VAL A 111 20.20 -6.70 -2.06
CA VAL A 111 19.75 -5.29 -2.09
C VAL A 111 20.78 -4.41 -2.80
N SER A 112 20.38 -3.85 -3.95
CA SER A 112 21.16 -2.87 -4.70
C SER A 112 21.43 -1.58 -3.90
N SER A 113 22.46 -0.82 -4.26
CA SER A 113 22.83 0.41 -3.53
C SER A 113 21.72 1.46 -3.55
N SER A 114 20.98 1.59 -4.65
CA SER A 114 19.80 2.45 -4.78
C SER A 114 18.67 2.04 -3.83
N MET A 115 18.45 0.73 -3.68
CA MET A 115 17.40 0.17 -2.81
C MET A 115 17.70 0.30 -1.31
N LYS A 116 18.96 0.49 -0.91
CA LYS A 116 19.32 0.61 0.53
C LYS A 116 18.59 1.75 1.23
N LEU A 117 18.46 2.91 0.59
CA LEU A 117 17.75 4.07 1.17
C LEU A 117 16.25 3.80 1.32
N ILE A 118 15.68 3.10 0.34
CA ILE A 118 14.27 2.71 0.32
C ILE A 118 14.01 1.69 1.43
N LEU A 119 14.90 0.71 1.60
CA LEU A 119 14.79 -0.27 2.68
C LEU A 119 14.98 0.38 4.07
N ALA A 120 15.89 1.35 4.20
CA ALA A 120 16.02 2.13 5.43
C ALA A 120 14.74 2.92 5.74
N SER A 121 14.14 3.53 4.72
CA SER A 121 12.85 4.22 4.82
C SER A 121 11.75 3.29 5.29
N PHE A 122 11.62 2.12 4.64
CA PHE A 122 10.68 1.07 5.00
C PHE A 122 10.85 0.61 6.46
N THR A 123 12.07 0.31 6.87
CA THR A 123 12.37 -0.16 8.24
C THR A 123 12.04 0.92 9.27
N SER A 124 12.26 2.19 8.96
CA SER A 124 11.99 3.32 9.86
C SER A 124 10.52 3.67 10.06
N VAL A 125 9.61 3.10 9.26
CA VAL A 125 8.15 3.33 9.35
C VAL A 125 7.37 2.06 9.60
N ALA A 126 8.01 0.91 9.54
CA ALA A 126 7.38 -0.37 9.82
C ALA A 126 6.95 -0.44 11.30
N PRO A 127 5.75 -1.00 11.58
CA PRO A 127 5.33 -1.27 12.95
C PRO A 127 6.33 -2.16 13.71
N GLU A 128 6.51 -1.91 15.00
CA GLU A 128 7.46 -2.63 15.88
C GLU A 128 7.20 -4.15 15.94
N LYS A 129 5.98 -4.59 15.61
CA LYS A 129 5.62 -6.02 15.55
C LYS A 129 6.36 -6.78 14.44
N PHE A 130 6.90 -6.09 13.43
CA PHE A 130 7.60 -6.73 12.32
C PHE A 130 9.10 -6.75 12.53
N CYS A 131 9.70 -7.91 12.26
CA CYS A 131 11.14 -8.05 12.24
C CYS A 131 11.69 -7.86 10.83
N ILE A 132 12.34 -6.73 10.54
CA ILE A 132 12.96 -6.49 9.23
C ILE A 132 14.46 -6.68 9.32
N VAL A 133 15.02 -7.53 8.46
CA VAL A 133 16.45 -7.85 8.44
C VAL A 133 16.99 -7.83 7.01
N GLN A 134 18.27 -7.52 6.84
CA GLN A 134 18.93 -7.48 5.53
C GLN A 134 20.04 -8.52 5.48
N ALA A 135 20.00 -9.42 4.51
CA ALA A 135 21.03 -10.42 4.29
C ALA A 135 21.86 -10.13 3.03
N GLU A 136 23.09 -10.61 3.00
CA GLU A 136 23.95 -10.48 1.82
C GLU A 136 23.68 -11.57 0.79
N THR A 137 23.35 -12.77 1.26
CA THR A 137 23.14 -13.96 0.42
C THR A 137 21.88 -14.70 0.81
N TYR A 138 21.37 -15.55 -0.08
CA TYR A 138 20.23 -16.43 0.21
C TYR A 138 20.46 -17.32 1.44
N LYS A 139 21.69 -17.82 1.64
CA LYS A 139 22.04 -18.65 2.80
C LYS A 139 21.99 -17.84 4.10
N ASP A 140 22.51 -16.62 4.06
CA ASP A 140 22.48 -15.69 5.18
C ASP A 140 21.03 -15.31 5.53
N ALA A 141 20.17 -15.06 4.52
CA ALA A 141 18.75 -14.79 4.72
C ALA A 141 18.03 -15.91 5.50
N LEU A 142 18.29 -17.16 5.12
CA LEU A 142 17.75 -18.32 5.81
C LEU A 142 18.29 -18.44 7.25
N GLN A 143 19.57 -18.16 7.47
CA GLN A 143 20.16 -18.18 8.81
C GLN A 143 19.55 -17.11 9.72
N LYS A 144 19.34 -15.89 9.21
CA LYS A 144 18.71 -14.81 9.97
C LYS A 144 17.26 -15.13 10.35
N ILE A 145 16.48 -15.69 9.43
CA ILE A 145 15.11 -16.13 9.76
C ILE A 145 15.12 -17.28 10.77
N GLN A 146 16.03 -18.25 10.64
CA GLN A 146 16.16 -19.34 11.63
C GLN A 146 16.55 -18.82 13.01
N ALA A 147 17.45 -17.84 13.08
CA ALA A 147 17.83 -17.18 14.33
C ALA A 147 16.62 -16.45 14.94
N TYR A 148 15.86 -15.69 14.14
CA TYR A 148 14.63 -15.03 14.59
C TYR A 148 13.60 -16.04 15.15
N LYS A 149 13.38 -17.18 14.46
CA LYS A 149 12.46 -18.22 14.92
C LYS A 149 12.86 -18.85 16.26
N THR A 150 14.16 -18.92 16.55
CA THR A 150 14.69 -19.59 17.74
C THR A 150 14.81 -18.63 18.92
N GLU A 151 15.29 -17.41 18.67
CA GLU A 151 15.64 -16.45 19.72
C GLU A 151 14.58 -15.35 19.88
N GLY A 152 13.71 -15.14 18.89
CA GLY A 152 12.81 -13.99 18.82
C GLY A 152 13.54 -12.66 18.59
N ILE A 153 14.84 -12.69 18.27
CA ILE A 153 15.69 -11.51 18.16
C ILE A 153 15.85 -11.12 16.69
N CYS A 154 15.48 -9.87 16.37
CA CYS A 154 15.88 -9.20 15.13
C CYS A 154 17.30 -8.68 15.25
N ARG A 155 18.29 -9.52 14.96
CA ARG A 155 19.69 -9.07 14.85
C ARG A 155 19.90 -8.43 13.48
N ASP A 156 19.39 -7.20 13.33
CA ASP A 156 19.77 -6.22 12.29
C ASP A 156 19.18 -4.82 12.56
N ASN A 157 18.78 -4.50 13.80
CA ASN A 157 18.93 -3.11 14.21
C ASN A 157 20.44 -2.92 14.33
N PRO A 158 21.09 -2.06 13.51
CA PRO A 158 22.49 -1.75 13.72
C PRO A 158 22.61 -1.35 15.19
N ASP A 159 23.48 -2.04 15.90
CA ASP A 159 23.64 -1.89 17.33
C ASP A 159 23.54 -0.40 17.70
N THR A 160 22.56 -0.08 18.54
CA THR A 160 22.55 1.14 19.37
C THR A 160 23.68 1.12 20.40
N SER A 161 24.78 0.42 20.11
CA SER A 161 26.03 0.49 20.84
C SER A 161 26.86 1.65 20.30
N ASN A 162 26.76 2.79 20.99
CA ASN A 162 27.86 3.74 21.19
C ASN A 162 28.35 4.55 19.98
N ALA A 163 27.46 4.91 19.04
CA ALA A 163 27.67 6.03 18.11
C ALA A 163 26.57 7.09 18.28
N PHE A 164 26.44 7.62 19.51
CA PHE A 164 25.54 8.71 19.86
C PHE A 164 25.92 10.00 19.10
N ASP A 165 25.18 10.29 18.02
CA ASP A 165 24.54 11.59 17.71
C ASP A 165 24.13 11.69 16.22
N ASN A 166 24.87 11.04 15.30
CA ASN A 166 24.64 11.21 13.86
C ASN A 166 23.72 10.16 13.23
N SER A 167 23.75 8.92 13.73
CA SER A 167 22.95 7.82 13.16
C SER A 167 21.47 7.96 13.49
N ASP A 168 21.13 8.34 14.72
CA ASP A 168 19.75 8.53 15.17
C ASP A 168 19.09 9.72 14.43
N VAL A 169 19.78 10.86 14.33
CA VAL A 169 19.28 12.02 13.57
C VAL A 169 19.07 11.67 12.09
N ARG A 170 19.98 10.89 11.48
CA ARG A 170 19.80 10.40 10.10
C ARG A 170 18.57 9.49 9.98
N GLN A 171 18.35 8.59 10.93
CA GLN A 171 17.20 7.69 10.93
C GLN A 171 15.89 8.45 11.12
N GLN A 172 15.87 9.45 12.01
CA GLN A 172 14.72 10.35 12.19
C GLN A 172 14.40 11.12 10.91
N PHE A 173 15.41 11.59 10.18
CA PHE A 173 15.23 12.27 8.90
C PHE A 173 14.61 11.34 7.85
N ILE A 174 15.14 10.13 7.72
CA ILE A 174 14.63 9.11 6.81
C ILE A 174 13.18 8.75 7.17
N SER A 175 12.88 8.56 8.45
CA SER A 175 11.52 8.27 8.94
C SER A 175 10.57 9.42 8.62
N ALA A 176 10.99 10.67 8.82
CA ALA A 176 10.18 11.84 8.51
C ALA A 176 9.85 11.93 7.01
N ILE A 177 10.83 11.69 6.14
CA ILE A 177 10.61 11.63 4.68
C ILE A 177 9.63 10.51 4.34
N ALA A 178 9.80 9.32 4.89
CA ALA A 178 8.93 8.18 4.62
C ALA A 178 7.49 8.43 5.10
N LYS A 179 7.30 9.03 6.28
CA LYS A 179 5.99 9.43 6.80
C LYS A 179 5.28 10.43 5.88
N ILE A 180 5.98 11.45 5.40
CA ILE A 180 5.42 12.45 4.48
C ILE A 180 5.11 11.81 3.13
N SER A 181 6.09 11.11 2.54
CA SER A 181 6.01 10.67 1.14
C SER A 181 5.26 9.37 0.92
N TRP A 182 5.30 8.41 1.86
CA TRP A 182 4.69 7.09 1.69
C TRP A 182 3.37 7.00 2.45
N LEU A 183 3.35 7.50 3.70
CA LEU A 183 2.18 7.38 4.58
C LEU A 183 1.22 8.57 4.48
N ASN A 184 1.62 9.65 3.80
CA ASN A 184 0.88 10.93 3.79
C ASN A 184 0.53 11.42 5.20
N MET A 185 1.39 11.14 6.20
CA MET A 185 1.22 11.58 7.59
C MET A 185 1.68 13.02 7.73
N LEU A 186 0.88 13.92 7.16
CA LEU A 186 1.14 15.35 7.15
C LEU A 186 0.71 16.04 8.45
N ASP A 187 0.04 15.36 9.36
CA ASP A 187 -0.45 15.86 10.64
C ASP A 187 0.57 15.72 11.78
N VAL A 188 1.56 14.84 11.62
CA VAL A 188 2.59 14.59 12.64
C VAL A 188 3.77 15.55 12.47
N PRO A 189 4.09 16.40 13.46
CA PRO A 189 5.23 17.30 13.39
C PRO A 189 6.56 16.54 13.42
N ILE A 190 7.56 17.08 12.73
CA ILE A 190 8.91 16.52 12.73
C ILE A 190 9.68 17.02 13.94
N SER A 191 10.35 16.12 14.68
CA SER A 191 11.26 16.51 15.74
C SER A 191 12.47 17.23 15.15
N ILE A 192 12.62 18.53 15.46
CA ILE A 192 13.74 19.34 14.96
C ILE A 192 14.88 19.27 15.98
N PRO A 193 16.11 18.93 15.54
CA PRO A 193 17.26 18.93 16.43
C PRO A 193 17.58 20.36 16.94
N PRO A 194 18.43 20.50 17.96
CA PRO A 194 18.89 21.80 18.45
C PRO A 194 19.52 22.69 17.35
N SER A 195 19.48 24.01 17.54
CA SER A 195 19.89 25.00 16.52
C SER A 195 21.39 25.02 16.19
N ASP A 196 22.20 24.47 17.08
CA ASP A 196 23.64 24.25 16.93
C ASP A 196 23.99 22.97 16.14
N SER A 197 23.01 22.10 15.89
CA SER A 197 23.18 20.90 15.07
C SER A 197 23.38 21.24 13.59
N ILE A 198 24.31 20.54 12.93
CA ILE A 198 24.51 20.62 11.47
C ILE A 198 23.26 20.22 10.68
N TYR A 199 22.34 19.47 11.30
CA TYR A 199 21.11 18.99 10.65
C TYR A 199 19.91 19.92 10.84
N PHE A 200 20.02 20.97 11.67
CA PHE A 200 18.91 21.86 12.02
C PHE A 200 18.18 22.41 10.79
N HIS A 201 18.94 22.95 9.83
CA HIS A 201 18.35 23.55 8.63
C HIS A 201 17.66 22.52 7.72
N PHE A 202 18.15 21.28 7.67
CA PHE A 202 17.51 20.22 6.88
C PHE A 202 16.16 19.84 7.47
N PHE A 203 16.09 19.60 8.79
CA PHE A 203 14.85 19.28 9.48
C PHE A 203 13.85 20.43 9.45
N ARG A 204 14.31 21.67 9.64
CA ARG A 204 13.46 22.85 9.56
C ARG A 204 12.87 23.04 8.16
N SER A 205 13.65 22.79 7.11
CA SER A 205 13.17 22.85 5.72
C SER A 205 12.13 21.75 5.47
N LEU A 206 12.36 20.54 5.99
CA LEU A 206 11.43 19.44 5.86
C LEU A 206 10.10 19.69 6.60
N GLU A 207 10.16 20.27 7.80
CA GLU A 207 8.97 20.68 8.56
C GLU A 207 8.18 21.79 7.86
N SER A 208 8.87 22.75 7.23
CA SER A 208 8.23 23.77 6.40
C SER A 208 7.50 23.12 5.22
N LEU A 209 8.15 22.21 4.49
CA LEU A 209 7.55 21.47 3.39
C LEU A 209 6.32 20.67 3.86
N ARG A 210 6.40 20.01 5.02
CA ARG A 210 5.27 19.28 5.60
C ARG A 210 4.07 20.20 5.83
N ARG A 211 4.29 21.39 6.39
CA ARG A 211 3.22 22.37 6.64
C ARG A 211 2.58 22.85 5.35
N ASP A 212 3.39 23.19 4.34
CA ASP A 212 2.87 23.62 3.03
C ASP A 212 2.02 22.52 2.38
N LEU A 213 2.47 21.26 2.46
CA LEU A 213 1.71 20.11 1.96
C LEU A 213 0.41 19.90 2.73
N TRP A 214 0.43 20.07 4.06
CA TRP A 214 -0.75 19.94 4.92
C TRP A 214 -1.79 21.02 4.64
N GLU A 215 -1.35 22.28 4.47
CA GLU A 215 -2.23 23.39 4.10
C GLU A 215 -2.87 23.16 2.73
N LYS A 216 -2.07 22.74 1.73
CA LYS A 216 -2.56 22.41 0.40
C LYS A 216 -3.59 21.28 0.42
N GLU A 217 -3.35 20.23 1.21
CA GLU A 217 -4.29 19.12 1.33
C GLU A 217 -5.59 19.56 2.00
N THR A 218 -5.50 20.36 3.06
CA THR A 218 -6.67 20.92 3.75
C THR A 218 -7.51 21.83 2.83
N GLU A 219 -6.86 22.64 1.98
CA GLU A 219 -7.54 23.46 0.98
C GLU A 219 -8.24 22.59 -0.07
N ARG A 220 -7.53 21.59 -0.62
CA ARG A 220 -8.08 20.62 -1.58
C ARG A 220 -9.29 19.86 -1.02
N GLU A 221 -9.25 19.47 0.25
CA GLU A 221 -10.37 18.81 0.92
C GLU A 221 -11.60 19.73 1.02
N LYS A 222 -11.39 21.00 1.37
CA LYS A 222 -12.47 22.01 1.42
C LYS A 222 -13.09 22.23 0.03
N GLU A 223 -12.28 22.41 -1.00
CA GLU A 223 -12.76 22.55 -2.39
C GLU A 223 -13.56 21.33 -2.83
N THR A 224 -13.05 20.12 -2.55
CA THR A 224 -13.74 18.87 -2.89
C THR A 224 -15.08 18.75 -2.16
N ALA A 225 -15.14 19.13 -0.89
CA ALA A 225 -16.38 19.12 -0.11
C ALA A 225 -17.41 20.13 -0.66
N GLN A 226 -16.97 21.33 -1.03
CA GLN A 226 -17.83 22.34 -1.64
C GLN A 226 -18.39 21.84 -2.98
N LEU A 227 -17.55 21.31 -3.86
CA LEU A 227 -17.98 20.76 -5.15
C LEU A 227 -18.98 19.61 -4.99
N ARG A 228 -18.77 18.74 -4.00
CA ARG A 228 -19.73 17.67 -3.69
C ARG A 228 -21.08 18.23 -3.27
N GLN A 229 -21.09 19.19 -2.35
CA GLN A 229 -22.32 19.84 -1.89
C GLN A 229 -23.05 20.57 -3.02
N GLU A 230 -22.33 21.26 -3.90
CA GLU A 230 -22.90 21.90 -5.09
C GLU A 230 -23.54 20.89 -6.05
N CYS A 231 -22.86 19.75 -6.28
CA CYS A 231 -23.39 18.67 -7.11
C CYS A 231 -24.67 18.07 -6.48
N GLU A 232 -24.67 17.80 -5.18
CA GLU A 232 -25.84 17.28 -4.45
C GLU A 232 -27.02 18.26 -4.52
N ASN A 233 -26.76 19.56 -4.32
CA ASN A 233 -27.77 20.60 -4.46
C ASN A 233 -28.35 20.65 -5.88
N ARG A 234 -27.48 20.54 -6.91
CA ARG A 234 -27.91 20.52 -8.31
C ARG A 234 -28.74 19.30 -8.65
N ILE A 235 -28.34 18.11 -8.16
CA ILE A 235 -29.11 16.87 -8.31
C ILE A 235 -30.49 17.02 -7.65
N THR A 236 -30.54 17.58 -6.45
CA THR A 236 -31.80 17.83 -5.74
C THR A 236 -32.71 18.78 -6.52
N GLN A 237 -32.18 19.90 -7.02
CA GLN A 237 -32.94 20.84 -7.85
C GLN A 237 -33.44 20.20 -9.15
N MET A 238 -32.61 19.40 -9.82
CA MET A 238 -33.01 18.67 -11.02
C MET A 238 -34.12 17.66 -10.73
N THR A 239 -34.02 16.95 -9.61
CA THR A 239 -35.04 15.98 -9.16
C THR A 239 -36.38 16.68 -8.90
N ILE A 240 -36.37 17.82 -8.22
CA ILE A 240 -37.58 18.63 -7.98
C ILE A 240 -38.19 19.08 -9.31
N LYS A 241 -37.38 19.62 -10.23
CA LYS A 241 -37.86 20.05 -11.56
C LYS A 241 -38.44 18.88 -12.36
N MET A 242 -37.79 17.72 -12.32
CA MET A 242 -38.24 16.51 -13.01
C MET A 242 -39.58 16.02 -12.44
N ASN A 243 -39.73 16.01 -11.12
CA ASN A 243 -40.98 15.62 -10.46
C ASN A 243 -42.11 16.60 -10.79
N ALA A 244 -41.83 17.90 -10.78
CA ALA A 244 -42.79 18.92 -11.19
C ALA A 244 -43.22 18.75 -12.66
N GLN A 245 -42.28 18.51 -13.56
CA GLN A 245 -42.58 18.25 -14.98
C GLN A 245 -43.39 16.97 -15.17
N THR A 246 -43.08 15.92 -14.42
CA THR A 246 -43.81 14.65 -14.46
C THR A 246 -45.27 14.85 -14.03
N GLU A 247 -45.51 15.64 -12.99
CA GLU A 247 -46.86 15.94 -12.51
C GLU A 247 -47.64 16.82 -13.51
N VAL A 248 -46.98 17.81 -14.13
CA VAL A 248 -47.58 18.61 -15.22
C VAL A 248 -47.96 17.73 -16.41
N ASN A 249 -47.06 16.85 -16.86
CA ASN A 249 -47.31 15.93 -17.96
C ASN A 249 -48.47 14.95 -17.64
N LYS A 250 -48.57 14.50 -16.39
CA LYS A 250 -49.66 13.64 -15.93
C LYS A 250 -51.01 14.37 -16.00
N LYS A 251 -51.07 15.63 -15.55
CA LYS A 251 -52.28 16.45 -15.65
C LYS A 251 -52.69 16.71 -17.10
N ALA A 252 -51.74 17.06 -17.97
CA ALA A 252 -52.00 17.25 -19.40
C ALA A 252 -52.52 15.97 -20.06
N SER A 253 -51.94 14.81 -19.71
CA SER A 253 -52.39 13.51 -20.22
C SER A 253 -53.82 13.17 -19.75
N GLN A 254 -54.18 13.52 -18.52
CA GLN A 254 -55.55 13.34 -18.01
C GLN A 254 -56.55 14.24 -18.73
N GLN A 255 -56.21 15.52 -18.95
CA GLN A 255 -57.06 16.46 -19.69
C GLN A 255 -57.30 16.00 -21.13
N LEU A 256 -56.24 15.61 -21.85
CA LEU A 256 -56.35 15.05 -23.20
C LEU A 256 -57.23 13.79 -23.22
N LYS A 257 -57.13 12.94 -22.20
CA LYS A 257 -57.97 11.75 -22.10
C LYS A 257 -59.44 12.09 -21.91
N MET A 258 -59.76 13.06 -21.04
CA MET A 258 -61.13 13.55 -20.86
C MET A 258 -61.70 14.15 -22.16
N GLU A 259 -60.89 14.93 -22.88
CA GLU A 259 -61.29 15.57 -24.14
C GLU A 259 -61.54 14.53 -25.25
N ILE A 260 -60.70 13.48 -25.32
CA ILE A 260 -60.93 12.33 -26.21
C ILE A 260 -62.24 11.64 -25.87
N ASP A 261 -62.51 11.40 -24.59
CA ASP A 261 -63.73 10.71 -24.16
C ASP A 261 -64.97 11.56 -24.46
N GLU A 262 -64.91 12.88 -24.27
CA GLU A 262 -66.00 13.83 -24.58
C GLU A 262 -66.28 13.93 -26.09
N LEU A 263 -65.23 13.92 -26.92
CA LEU A 263 -65.36 13.87 -28.38
C LEU A 263 -65.98 12.55 -28.84
N LYS A 264 -65.58 11.42 -28.24
CA LYS A 264 -66.19 10.11 -28.54
C LYS A 264 -67.67 10.09 -28.22
N THR A 265 -68.10 10.65 -27.10
CA THR A 265 -69.54 10.75 -26.78
C THR A 265 -70.28 11.63 -27.77
N ARG A 266 -69.70 12.76 -28.22
CA ARG A 266 -70.32 13.62 -29.25
C ARG A 266 -70.46 12.94 -30.61
N VAL A 267 -69.45 12.19 -31.04
CA VAL A 267 -69.54 11.42 -32.29
C VAL A 267 -70.64 10.36 -32.16
N ALA A 268 -70.67 9.62 -31.05
CA ALA A 268 -71.69 8.60 -30.81
C ALA A 268 -73.13 9.15 -30.74
N THR A 269 -73.34 10.39 -30.28
CA THR A 269 -74.66 11.04 -30.28
C THR A 269 -75.02 11.72 -31.59
N GLN A 270 -74.06 11.94 -32.51
CA GLN A 270 -74.33 12.43 -33.87
C GLN A 270 -74.57 11.31 -34.89
N ASP A 271 -74.11 10.09 -34.59
CA ASP A 271 -74.33 8.89 -35.42
C ASP A 271 -75.64 8.12 -35.07
N MET A 272 -76.46 8.65 -34.14
CA MET A 272 -77.82 8.17 -33.81
C MET A 272 -78.90 9.09 -34.38
#